data_AF-A0A3S2B3L9-F1
#
_entry.id   AF-A0A3S2B3L9-F1
#
_cell.length_a   1.000
_cell.length_b   1.000
_cell.length_c   1.000
_cell.angle_alpha   90.00
_cell.angle_beta   90.00
_cell.angle_gamma   90.00
#
_symmetry.space_group_name_H-M   'P 1'
#
loop_
_entity.id
_entity.type
_entity.pdbx_description
1 polymer ?
#
loop_
_entity_poly.entity_id
_entity_poly.type
_entity_poly.pdbx_seq_one_letter_code
_entity_poly.pdbx_strand_id
1 'polypeptide(L)'
;TGLLLLLPLHRQRGQCFVPADILAAAGSSPEEFVTGDGGPGAKRAVAAMMALAREHLSAFERGAPALPVSLRPAFLPLALSRAYLGKMENGSPLGGVARLSALRRHWLLLRRASKGWPAL
;
A
#
# COMPACT_ATOMS: atom_id res chain seq x y z
N THR A 1 -2.34 -2.26 0.86
CA THR A 1 -1.53 -1.84 -0.31
C THR A 1 -2.16 -2.13 -1.65
N GLY A 2 -2.96 -3.21 -1.82
CA GLY A 2 -3.61 -3.54 -3.10
C GLY A 2 -4.41 -2.40 -3.74
N LEU A 3 -5.23 -1.69 -2.95
CA LEU A 3 -5.99 -0.52 -3.42
C LEU A 3 -5.11 0.58 -4.03
N LEU A 4 -3.92 0.83 -3.45
CA LEU A 4 -2.96 1.81 -3.97
C LEU A 4 -2.30 1.32 -5.27
N LEU A 5 -1.96 0.02 -5.36
CA LEU A 5 -1.35 -0.56 -6.56
C LEU A 5 -2.30 -0.57 -7.76
N LEU A 6 -3.59 -0.73 -7.50
CA LEU A 6 -4.66 -0.75 -8.49
C LEU A 6 -5.32 0.63 -8.68
N LEU A 7 -4.84 1.66 -8.00
CA LEU A 7 -5.43 2.99 -8.01
C LEU A 7 -5.67 3.55 -9.43
N PRO A 8 -4.72 3.46 -10.39
CA PRO A 8 -4.97 3.95 -11.75
C PRO A 8 -6.14 3.23 -12.43
N LEU A 9 -6.28 1.91 -12.20
CA LEU A 9 -7.37 1.10 -12.76
C LEU A 9 -8.71 1.45 -12.11
N HIS A 10 -8.74 1.65 -10.79
CA HIS A 10 -9.94 2.06 -10.07
C HIS A 10 -10.45 3.42 -10.57
N ARG A 11 -9.55 4.41 -10.68
CA ARG A 11 -9.90 5.74 -11.20
C ARG A 11 -10.41 5.69 -12.64
N GLN A 12 -9.76 4.92 -13.52
CA GLN A 12 -10.21 4.74 -14.91
C GLN A 12 -11.62 4.14 -15.00
N ARG A 13 -12.03 3.35 -14.00
CA ARG A 13 -13.38 2.77 -13.90
C ARG A 13 -14.37 3.67 -13.15
N GLY A 14 -13.99 4.90 -12.80
CA GLY A 14 -14.82 5.80 -11.99
C GLY A 14 -14.98 5.34 -10.53
N GLN A 15 -14.12 4.44 -10.05
CA GLN A 15 -14.21 3.87 -8.72
C GLN A 15 -13.30 4.62 -7.74
N CYS A 16 -13.88 5.15 -6.67
CA CYS A 16 -13.13 5.74 -5.56
C CYS A 16 -13.17 4.81 -4.34
N PHE A 17 -12.01 4.28 -3.96
CA PHE A 17 -11.84 3.48 -2.74
C PHE A 17 -11.02 4.21 -1.67
N VAL A 18 -10.81 5.52 -1.85
CA VAL A 18 -10.24 6.36 -0.80
C VAL A 18 -11.36 6.74 0.18
N PRO A 19 -11.15 6.56 1.49
CA PRO A 19 -12.10 7.01 2.50
C PRO A 19 -12.48 8.49 2.35
N ALA A 20 -13.76 8.81 2.58
CA ALA A 20 -14.30 10.15 2.36
C ALA A 20 -13.69 11.22 3.28
N ASP A 21 -13.37 10.85 4.52
CA ASP A 21 -12.66 11.68 5.49
C ASP A 21 -11.23 12.01 5.04
N ILE A 22 -10.51 11.05 4.46
CA ILE A 22 -9.18 11.29 3.87
C ILE A 22 -9.28 12.25 2.67
N LEU A 23 -10.28 12.09 1.81
CA LEU A 23 -10.51 13.00 0.69
C LEU A 23 -10.83 14.41 1.16
N ALA A 24 -11.75 14.55 2.13
CA ALA A 24 -12.12 15.83 2.70
C ALA A 24 -10.92 16.54 3.36
N ALA A 25 -10.14 15.82 4.17
CA ALA A 25 -8.91 16.33 4.80
C ALA A 25 -7.84 16.72 3.76
N ALA A 26 -7.81 16.01 2.62
CA ALA A 26 -6.94 16.36 1.49
C ALA A 26 -7.48 17.52 0.64
N GLY A 27 -8.70 18.01 0.89
CA GLY A 27 -9.37 19.03 0.10
C GLY A 27 -9.79 18.53 -1.27
N SER A 28 -10.39 17.34 -1.33
CA SER A 28 -10.92 16.71 -2.56
C SER A 28 -12.25 16.01 -2.29
N SER A 29 -12.91 15.53 -3.35
CA SER A 29 -14.11 14.71 -3.30
C SER A 29 -13.92 13.41 -4.09
N PRO A 30 -14.77 12.38 -3.91
CA PRO A 30 -14.72 11.17 -4.73
C PRO A 30 -14.81 11.47 -6.23
N GLU A 31 -15.69 12.40 -6.62
CA GLU A 31 -15.95 12.79 -8.01
C GLU A 31 -14.74 13.50 -8.63
N GLU A 32 -14.16 14.46 -7.91
CA GLU A 32 -12.93 15.15 -8.34
C GLU A 32 -11.77 14.15 -8.43
N PHE A 33 -11.62 13.28 -7.42
CA PHE A 33 -10.52 12.33 -7.35
C PHE A 33 -10.50 11.34 -8.51
N VAL A 34 -11.66 10.87 -8.99
CA VAL A 34 -11.69 9.88 -10.09
C VAL A 34 -11.60 10.51 -11.49
N THR A 35 -11.87 11.81 -11.62
CA THR A 35 -11.86 12.51 -12.92
C THR A 35 -10.48 13.08 -13.24
N GLY A 36 -10.17 13.22 -14.54
CA GLY A 36 -8.94 13.87 -15.02
C GLY A 36 -7.66 13.44 -14.30
N ASP A 37 -6.87 14.42 -13.88
CA ASP A 37 -5.65 14.18 -13.08
C ASP A 37 -5.93 13.95 -11.59
N GLY A 38 -7.17 14.15 -11.13
CA GLY A 38 -7.62 13.96 -9.74
C GLY A 38 -7.67 15.24 -8.91
N GLY A 39 -7.34 16.38 -9.53
CA GLY A 39 -7.33 17.67 -8.84
C GLY A 39 -6.16 17.86 -7.87
N PRO A 40 -6.06 19.04 -7.23
CA PRO A 40 -4.93 19.41 -6.38
C PRO A 40 -4.84 18.57 -5.09
N GLY A 41 -5.94 17.96 -4.65
CA GLY A 41 -5.99 17.13 -3.44
C GLY A 41 -5.50 15.70 -3.63
N ALA A 42 -5.46 15.18 -4.86
CA ALA A 42 -5.22 13.76 -5.09
C ALA A 42 -3.85 13.26 -4.59
N LYS A 43 -2.79 14.05 -4.74
CA LYS A 43 -1.46 13.69 -4.20
C LYS A 43 -1.47 13.57 -2.68
N ARG A 44 -2.17 14.48 -1.99
CA ARG A 44 -2.32 14.45 -0.52
C ARG A 44 -3.15 13.24 -0.07
N ALA A 45 -4.24 12.93 -0.78
CA ALA A 45 -5.06 11.76 -0.50
C ALA A 45 -4.27 10.44 -0.67
N VAL A 46 -3.47 10.32 -1.73
CA VAL A 46 -2.60 9.15 -1.94
C VAL A 46 -1.52 9.06 -0.86
N ALA A 47 -0.90 10.19 -0.48
CA ALA A 47 0.07 10.22 0.61
C ALA A 47 -0.54 9.78 1.95
N ALA A 48 -1.75 10.24 2.27
CA ALA A 48 -2.49 9.84 3.47
C ALA A 48 -2.81 8.32 3.45
N MET A 49 -3.24 7.78 2.32
CA MET A 49 -3.46 6.34 2.15
C MET A 49 -2.16 5.52 2.30
N MET A 50 -1.02 6.03 1.81
CA MET A 50 0.29 5.40 2.03
C MET A 50 0.70 5.44 3.49
N ALA A 51 0.48 6.56 4.19
CA ALA A 51 0.75 6.69 5.63
C ALA A 51 -0.10 5.71 6.45
N LEU A 52 -1.40 5.62 6.17
CA LEU A 52 -2.31 4.66 6.81
C LEU A 52 -1.84 3.21 6.59
N ALA A 53 -1.44 2.87 5.36
CA ALA A 53 -0.90 1.55 5.07
C ALA A 53 0.40 1.24 5.83
N ARG A 54 1.25 2.24 6.08
CA ARG A 54 2.48 2.10 6.89
C ARG A 54 2.17 1.93 8.37
N GLU A 55 1.16 2.62 8.88
CA GLU A 55 0.71 2.48 10.26
C GLU A 55 0.24 1.05 10.54
N HIS A 56 -0.65 0.52 9.69
CA HIS A 56 -1.11 -0.86 9.80
C HIS A 56 0.01 -1.89 9.66
N LEU A 57 0.97 -1.65 8.75
CA LEU A 57 2.13 -2.53 8.61
C LEU A 57 2.99 -2.52 9.88
N SER A 58 3.25 -1.34 10.43
CA SER A 58 4.01 -1.18 11.68
C SER A 58 3.31 -1.84 12.86
N ALA A 59 1.99 -1.73 12.94
CA ALA A 59 1.18 -2.40 13.95
C ALA A 59 1.30 -3.92 13.86
N PHE A 60 1.20 -4.49 12.66
CA PHE A 60 1.44 -5.92 12.45
C PHE A 60 2.85 -6.32 12.88
N GLU A 61 3.88 -5.58 12.48
CA GLU A 61 5.27 -5.94 12.76
C GLU A 61 5.63 -5.92 14.24
N ARG A 62 4.98 -5.06 15.04
CA ARG A 62 5.11 -5.10 16.51
C ARG A 62 4.54 -6.39 17.12
N GLY A 63 3.45 -6.92 16.56
CA GLY A 63 2.81 -8.16 17.06
C GLY A 63 3.36 -9.43 16.43
N ALA A 64 4.04 -9.34 15.28
CA ALA A 64 4.45 -10.48 14.48
C ALA A 64 5.40 -11.48 15.20
N PRO A 65 6.30 -11.05 16.11
CA PRO A 65 7.14 -11.98 16.87
C PRO A 65 6.34 -12.98 17.74
N ALA A 66 5.15 -12.57 18.21
CA ALA A 66 4.28 -13.39 19.04
C ALA A 66 3.44 -14.39 18.22
N LEU A 67 3.51 -14.38 16.89
CA LEU A 67 2.76 -15.29 16.04
C LEU A 67 3.22 -16.75 16.21
N PRO A 68 2.29 -17.69 16.46
CA PRO A 68 2.55 -19.12 16.35
C PRO A 68 3.17 -19.47 14.99
N VAL A 69 4.16 -20.37 14.99
CA VAL A 69 4.89 -20.74 13.78
C VAL A 69 3.96 -21.21 12.66
N SER A 70 2.90 -21.93 13.01
CA SER A 70 1.86 -22.42 12.09
C SER A 70 1.09 -21.31 11.37
N LEU A 71 0.96 -20.11 11.96
CA LEU A 71 0.22 -18.99 11.39
C LEU A 71 1.09 -18.05 10.54
N ARG A 72 2.41 -18.11 10.69
CA ARG A 72 3.34 -17.20 9.97
C ARG A 72 3.20 -17.24 8.44
N PRO A 73 2.95 -18.40 7.79
CA PRO A 73 2.77 -18.45 6.33
C PRO A 73 1.55 -17.67 5.82
N ALA A 74 0.47 -17.58 6.61
CA ALA A 74 -0.74 -16.85 6.22
C ALA A 74 -0.47 -15.35 5.99
N PHE A 75 0.55 -14.81 6.67
CA PHE A 75 0.94 -13.41 6.57
C PHE A 75 2.07 -13.15 5.56
N LEU A 76 2.60 -14.19 4.89
CA LEU A 76 3.69 -14.06 3.93
C LEU A 76 3.46 -13.00 2.84
N PRO A 77 2.23 -12.78 2.31
CA PRO A 77 1.97 -11.69 1.36
C PRO A 77 2.36 -10.29 1.88
N LEU A 78 2.34 -10.05 3.20
CA LEU A 78 2.74 -8.77 3.80
C LEU A 78 4.25 -8.46 3.62
N ALA A 79 5.08 -9.47 3.30
CA ALA A 79 6.53 -9.30 3.11
C ALA A 79 6.85 -8.30 2.01
N LEU A 80 5.92 -8.10 1.06
CA LEU A 80 6.08 -7.21 -0.08
C LEU A 80 5.61 -5.78 0.22
N SER A 81 4.78 -5.58 1.24
CA SER A 81 4.08 -4.30 1.49
C SER A 81 5.05 -3.13 1.67
N ARG A 82 6.08 -3.28 2.52
CA ARG A 82 7.09 -2.21 2.71
C ARG A 82 7.80 -1.84 1.40
N ALA A 83 8.14 -2.84 0.59
CA ALA A 83 8.87 -2.62 -0.66
C ALA A 83 7.98 -1.93 -1.72
N TYR A 84 6.70 -2.26 -1.78
CA TYR A 84 5.75 -1.56 -2.65
C TYR A 84 5.49 -0.13 -2.18
N LEU A 85 5.30 0.09 -0.87
CA LEU A 85 5.11 1.44 -0.32
C LEU A 85 6.30 2.36 -0.64
N GLY A 86 7.53 1.90 -0.39
CA GLY A 86 8.72 2.67 -0.75
C GLY A 86 8.91 2.87 -2.26
N LYS A 87 8.34 1.99 -3.11
CA LYS A 87 8.37 2.20 -4.56
C LYS A 87 7.31 3.21 -5.02
N MET A 88 6.13 3.21 -4.39
CA MET A 88 5.05 4.16 -4.70
C MET A 88 5.42 5.59 -4.31
N GLU A 89 6.11 5.78 -3.18
CA GLU A 89 6.59 7.11 -2.74
C GLU A 89 7.55 7.78 -3.73
N ASN A 90 8.35 6.97 -4.41
CA ASN A 90 9.31 7.45 -5.41
C ASN A 90 8.70 7.58 -6.82
N GLY A 91 7.40 7.30 -6.98
CA GLY A 91 6.72 7.25 -8.27
C GLY A 91 5.66 8.34 -8.45
N SER A 92 4.98 8.32 -9.61
CA SER A 92 3.79 9.15 -9.82
C SER A 92 2.62 8.64 -8.96
N PRO A 93 2.02 9.46 -8.09
CA PRO A 93 0.99 9.02 -7.14
C PRO A 93 -0.27 8.45 -7.78
N LEU A 94 -0.55 8.83 -9.03
CA LEU A 94 -1.85 8.60 -9.68
C LEU A 94 -1.76 7.84 -11.01
N GLY A 95 -0.60 7.86 -11.67
CA GLY A 95 -0.39 7.20 -12.97
C GLY A 95 0.63 6.05 -12.94
N GLY A 96 1.35 5.86 -11.83
CA GLY A 96 2.43 4.89 -11.74
C GLY A 96 1.98 3.53 -11.21
N VAL A 97 2.14 2.47 -12.00
CA VAL A 97 2.06 1.09 -11.46
C VAL A 97 3.39 0.77 -10.79
N ALA A 98 3.44 0.80 -9.46
CA ALA A 98 4.62 0.36 -8.73
C ALA A 98 4.84 -1.16 -8.95
N ARG A 99 5.86 -1.52 -9.73
CA ARG A 99 6.22 -2.92 -10.02
C ARG A 99 7.55 -3.30 -9.37
N LEU A 100 7.55 -4.32 -8.53
CA LEU A 100 8.78 -4.97 -8.07
C LEU A 100 9.19 -6.02 -9.12
N SER A 101 10.50 -6.18 -9.35
CA SER A 101 11.00 -7.27 -10.20
C SER A 101 10.60 -8.63 -9.62
N ALA A 102 10.41 -9.64 -10.48
CA ALA A 102 10.06 -10.98 -10.04
C ALA A 102 11.10 -11.53 -9.05
N LEU A 103 12.39 -11.33 -9.33
CA LEU A 103 13.48 -11.75 -8.44
C LEU A 103 13.35 -11.12 -7.05
N ARG A 104 13.13 -9.79 -6.98
CA ARG A 104 12.98 -9.09 -5.70
C ARG A 104 11.76 -9.58 -4.91
N ARG A 105 10.64 -9.86 -5.58
CA ARG A 105 9.44 -10.42 -4.92
C ARG A 105 9.73 -11.79 -4.31
N HIS A 106 10.26 -12.72 -5.10
CA HIS A 106 10.57 -14.07 -4.62
C HIS A 106 11.62 -14.05 -3.50
N TRP A 107 12.64 -13.20 -3.61
CA TRP A 107 13.65 -13.06 -2.57
C TRP A 107 13.08 -12.53 -1.25
N LEU A 108 12.21 -11.51 -1.29
CA LEU A 108 11.55 -10.98 -0.09
C LEU A 108 10.65 -12.03 0.59
N LEU A 109 9.90 -12.78 -0.21
CA LEU A 109 9.06 -13.88 0.27
C LEU A 109 9.91 -14.99 0.90
N LEU A 110 10.94 -15.47 0.19
CA LEU A 110 11.85 -16.50 0.69
C LEU A 110 12.51 -16.07 2.01
N ARG A 111 13.02 -14.84 2.08
CA ARG A 111 13.65 -14.31 3.30
C ARG A 111 12.71 -14.35 4.50
N ARG A 112 11.42 -13.99 4.32
CA ARG A 112 10.42 -14.02 5.41
C ARG A 112 9.91 -15.43 5.71
N ALA A 113 9.82 -16.30 4.71
CA ALA A 113 9.49 -17.70 4.92
C ALA A 113 10.56 -18.42 5.76
N SER A 114 11.84 -18.14 5.52
CA SER A 114 12.96 -18.76 6.25
C SER A 114 13.20 -18.13 7.63
N LYS A 115 13.20 -16.79 7.73
CA LYS A 115 13.56 -16.08 8.98
C LYS A 115 12.34 -15.76 9.86
N GLY A 116 11.14 -15.98 9.36
CA GLY A 116 9.91 -15.53 10.02
C GLY A 116 9.81 -14.00 10.11
N TRP A 117 9.17 -13.55 11.19
CA TRP A 117 8.92 -12.15 11.49
C TRP A 117 9.67 -11.73 12.77
N PRO A 118 10.99 -11.50 12.70
CA PRO A 118 11.75 -10.95 13.81
C PRO A 118 11.20 -9.59 14.24
N ALA A 119 11.40 -9.25 15.51
CA ALA A 119 11.18 -7.90 16.01
C ALA A 119 12.05 -6.90 15.21
N LEU A 120 11.48 -5.73 14.91
CA LEU A 120 12.19 -4.62 14.28
C LEU A 120 13.08 -3.89 15.29
#